data_AF-A0A372JGA2-F1
#
_entry.id   AF-A0A372JGA2-F1
#
_cell.length_a   1.000
_cell.length_b   1.000
_cell.length_c   1.000
_cell.angle_alpha   90.00
_cell.angle_beta   90.00
_cell.angle_gamma   90.00
#
_symmetry.space_group_name_H-M   'P 1'
#
loop_
_entity.id
_entity.type
_entity.pdbx_description
1 polymer ?
#
loop_
_entity_poly.entity_id
_entity_poly.type
_entity_poly.pdbx_seq_one_letter_code
_entity_poly.pdbx_strand_id
1 'polypeptide(L)'
;PHQGADVSAAGAALSPGACPEACRQLVPGSALLRGLGDRVGDGPAWMSVWTTRDQTVQPPESARLDGAVDVVLQDVCPDARTGHDDLPSDPLVGGIVLRALGAGPMTAPVASDCASLRALSS
;
A
#
# COMPACT_ATOMS: atom_id res chain seq x y z
N PRO A 1 -1.48 -4.83 -1.93
CA PRO A 1 -1.02 -5.67 -3.06
C PRO A 1 -2.06 -5.69 -4.19
N HIS A 2 -2.15 -4.61 -4.97
CA HIS A 2 -3.07 -4.53 -6.11
C HIS A 2 -2.64 -5.43 -7.28
N GLN A 3 -1.33 -5.70 -7.42
CA GLN A 3 -0.78 -6.63 -8.42
C GLN A 3 -0.34 -7.98 -7.83
N GLY A 4 -0.69 -8.25 -6.57
CA GLY A 4 -0.35 -9.50 -5.86
C GLY A 4 0.94 -9.41 -5.05
N ALA A 5 1.45 -10.56 -4.59
CA ALA A 5 2.69 -10.67 -3.83
C ALA A 5 3.43 -11.98 -4.12
N ASP A 6 4.74 -11.92 -4.32
CA ASP A 6 5.60 -13.08 -4.57
C ASP A 6 5.60 -14.07 -3.39
N VAL A 7 5.42 -13.56 -2.17
CA VAL A 7 5.25 -14.39 -0.96
C VAL A 7 4.02 -15.30 -1.10
N SER A 8 2.94 -14.82 -1.70
CA SER A 8 1.75 -15.62 -1.98
C SER A 8 2.01 -16.68 -3.05
N ALA A 9 2.77 -16.35 -4.10
CA ALA A 9 3.19 -17.32 -5.11
C ALA A 9 4.03 -18.45 -4.50
N ALA A 10 5.01 -18.09 -3.66
CA ALA A 10 5.83 -19.03 -2.92
C ALA A 10 4.99 -19.91 -1.98
N GLY A 11 4.05 -19.30 -1.23
CA GLY A 11 3.13 -20.04 -0.36
C GLY A 11 2.27 -21.05 -1.13
N ALA A 12 1.69 -20.63 -2.25
CA ALA A 12 0.88 -21.51 -3.10
C ALA A 12 1.68 -22.68 -3.69
N ALA A 13 2.95 -22.44 -4.06
CA ALA A 13 3.80 -23.46 -4.69
C ALA A 13 4.45 -24.41 -3.67
N LEU A 14 4.96 -23.89 -2.56
CA LEU A 14 5.81 -24.64 -1.61
C LEU A 14 5.01 -25.24 -0.46
N SER A 15 3.88 -24.66 -0.10
CA SER A 15 3.02 -25.14 0.99
C SER A 15 1.54 -24.88 0.70
N PRO A 16 0.92 -25.63 -0.24
CA PRO A 16 -0.46 -25.39 -0.65
C PRO A 16 -1.46 -25.43 0.52
N GLY A 17 -1.18 -26.25 1.54
CA GLY A 17 -1.99 -26.33 2.77
C GLY A 17 -1.89 -25.09 3.67
N ALA A 18 -0.83 -24.30 3.55
CA ALA A 18 -0.63 -23.04 4.26
C ALA A 18 -1.00 -21.80 3.43
N CYS A 19 -1.46 -21.97 2.18
CA CYS A 19 -1.93 -20.89 1.33
C CYS A 19 -3.44 -21.04 1.10
N PRO A 20 -4.28 -20.51 2.01
CA PRO A 20 -5.73 -20.53 1.87
C PRO A 20 -6.17 -19.70 0.65
N GLU A 21 -7.47 -19.71 0.36
CA GLU A 21 -8.02 -19.07 -0.85
C GLU A 21 -7.57 -17.61 -1.02
N ALA A 22 -7.61 -16.80 0.04
CA ALA A 22 -7.16 -15.41 -0.02
C ALA A 22 -5.67 -15.28 -0.40
N CYS A 23 -4.80 -16.17 0.11
CA CYS A 23 -3.39 -16.21 -0.30
C CYS A 23 -3.27 -16.54 -1.79
N ARG A 24 -3.98 -17.56 -2.28
CA ARG A 24 -3.96 -17.92 -3.71
C ARG A 24 -4.49 -16.81 -4.61
N GLN A 25 -5.49 -16.08 -4.14
CA GLN A 25 -6.06 -14.93 -4.83
C GLN A 25 -5.07 -13.77 -4.95
N LEU A 26 -4.11 -13.66 -4.02
CA LEU A 26 -3.04 -12.66 -4.06
C LEU A 26 -1.78 -13.11 -4.83
N VAL A 27 -1.77 -14.30 -5.42
CA VAL A 27 -0.70 -14.70 -6.36
C VAL A 27 -0.69 -13.75 -7.56
N PRO A 28 0.46 -13.17 -7.97
CA PRO A 28 0.55 -12.33 -9.15
C PRO A 28 -0.06 -13.00 -10.38
N GLY A 29 -0.96 -12.29 -11.06
CA GLY A 29 -1.69 -12.83 -12.19
C GLY A 29 -2.75 -13.89 -11.84
N SER A 30 -3.26 -13.94 -10.60
CA SER A 30 -4.42 -14.78 -10.28
C SER A 30 -5.65 -14.39 -11.11
N ALA A 31 -6.64 -15.29 -11.19
CA ALA A 31 -7.90 -14.98 -11.88
C ALA A 31 -8.64 -13.80 -11.22
N LEU A 32 -8.57 -13.66 -9.89
CA LEU A 32 -9.16 -12.54 -9.18
C LEU A 32 -8.50 -11.22 -9.58
N LEU A 33 -7.16 -11.14 -9.50
CA LEU A 33 -6.45 -9.89 -9.80
C LEU A 33 -6.61 -9.48 -11.26
N ARG A 34 -6.59 -10.43 -12.20
CA ARG A 34 -6.93 -10.13 -13.61
C ARG A 34 -8.34 -9.60 -13.79
N GLY A 35 -9.31 -10.07 -12.99
CA GLY A 35 -10.69 -9.60 -13.03
C GLY A 35 -10.86 -8.21 -12.44
N LEU A 36 -10.06 -7.84 -11.44
CA LEU A 36 -10.05 -6.51 -10.82
C LEU A 36 -9.33 -5.47 -11.70
N GLY A 37 -8.25 -5.86 -12.38
CA GLY A 37 -7.39 -4.94 -13.11
C GLY A 37 -6.41 -4.17 -12.21
N ASP A 38 -5.71 -3.21 -12.78
CA ASP A 38 -4.62 -2.44 -12.14
C ASP A 38 -4.90 -0.93 -12.04
N ARG A 39 -6.11 -0.50 -12.42
CA ARG A 39 -6.55 0.89 -12.42
C ARG A 39 -7.77 1.11 -11.57
N VAL A 40 -7.90 2.31 -11.02
CA VAL A 40 -9.14 2.77 -10.40
C VAL A 40 -10.22 2.95 -11.47
N GLY A 41 -11.47 2.70 -11.08
CA GLY A 41 -12.66 3.02 -11.88
C GLY A 41 -13.07 4.49 -11.75
N ASP A 42 -14.29 4.80 -12.18
CA ASP A 42 -14.87 6.13 -12.03
C ASP A 42 -15.26 6.39 -10.56
N GLY A 43 -14.48 7.24 -9.88
CA GLY A 43 -14.68 7.62 -8.48
C GLY A 43 -14.42 6.48 -7.47
N PRO A 44 -14.54 6.77 -6.15
CA PRO A 44 -14.06 8.00 -5.52
C PRO A 44 -12.57 8.27 -5.85
N ALA A 45 -11.97 9.31 -5.28
CA ALA A 45 -10.51 9.43 -5.29
C ALA A 45 -9.90 8.30 -4.45
N TRP A 46 -8.85 7.66 -4.97
CA TRP A 46 -8.11 6.61 -4.27
C TRP A 46 -6.74 7.13 -3.87
N MET A 47 -6.27 6.68 -2.72
CA MET A 47 -4.88 6.81 -2.30
C MET A 47 -4.38 5.42 -1.94
N SER A 48 -3.20 5.07 -2.43
CA SER A 48 -2.50 3.86 -2.04
C SER A 48 -1.22 4.26 -1.29
N VAL A 49 -1.09 3.81 -0.04
CA VAL A 49 0.04 4.15 0.84
C VAL A 49 0.80 2.87 1.14
N TRP A 50 2.09 2.84 0.87
CA TRP A 50 2.93 1.67 1.11
C TRP A 50 4.37 2.05 1.50
N THR A 51 5.14 1.05 1.90
CA THR A 51 6.51 1.19 2.40
C THR A 51 7.46 0.34 1.56
N THR A 52 8.65 0.86 1.24
CA THR A 52 9.71 0.07 0.58
C THR A 52 10.29 -1.04 1.47
N ARG A 53 9.90 -1.06 2.76
CA ARG A 53 10.31 -2.07 3.73
C ARG A 53 9.29 -3.20 3.90
N ASP A 54 8.24 -3.24 3.09
CA ASP A 54 7.21 -4.27 3.17
C ASP A 54 7.83 -5.65 2.89
N GLN A 55 7.68 -6.63 3.79
CA GLN A 55 8.20 -7.99 3.61
C GLN A 55 7.10 -9.00 3.28
N THR A 56 5.84 -8.57 3.32
CA THR A 56 4.66 -9.40 3.07
C THR A 56 4.17 -9.20 1.63
N VAL A 57 4.19 -7.96 1.16
CA VAL A 57 3.87 -7.55 -0.21
C VAL A 57 5.18 -7.24 -0.94
N GLN A 58 5.64 -8.20 -1.74
CA GLN A 58 6.90 -8.13 -2.47
C GLN A 58 6.66 -8.41 -3.97
N PRO A 59 7.21 -7.59 -4.89
CA PRO A 59 7.86 -6.30 -4.63
C PRO A 59 6.86 -5.25 -4.06
N PRO A 60 7.27 -4.28 -3.22
CA PRO A 60 6.33 -3.36 -2.56
C PRO A 60 5.57 -2.48 -3.56
N GLU A 61 6.15 -2.20 -4.72
CA GLU A 61 5.54 -1.44 -5.82
C GLU A 61 4.32 -2.14 -6.42
N SER A 62 4.07 -3.41 -6.11
CA SER A 62 2.80 -4.10 -6.39
C SER A 62 1.61 -3.54 -5.59
N ALA A 63 1.83 -2.53 -4.74
CA ALA A 63 0.80 -1.70 -4.15
C ALA A 63 0.46 -0.45 -4.98
N ARG A 64 1.10 -0.23 -6.14
CA ARG A 64 0.72 0.86 -7.05
C ARG A 64 -0.68 0.64 -7.60
N LEU A 65 -1.44 1.70 -7.81
CA LEU A 65 -2.76 1.61 -8.43
C LEU A 65 -2.97 2.74 -9.42
N ASP A 66 -3.12 2.43 -10.71
CA ASP A 66 -3.21 3.46 -11.74
C ASP A 66 -4.45 4.35 -11.54
N GLY A 67 -4.21 5.66 -11.47
CA GLY A 67 -5.23 6.66 -11.19
C GLY A 67 -5.48 6.92 -9.69
N ALA A 68 -4.79 6.23 -8.80
CA ALA A 68 -4.72 6.60 -7.38
C ALA A 68 -3.61 7.64 -7.13
N VAL A 69 -3.68 8.28 -5.97
CA VAL A 69 -2.55 8.99 -5.36
C VAL A 69 -1.65 7.95 -4.69
N ASP A 70 -0.57 7.60 -5.36
CA ASP A 70 0.44 6.66 -4.86
C ASP A 70 1.41 7.36 -3.88
N VAL A 71 1.56 6.83 -2.67
CA VAL A 71 2.41 7.39 -1.61
C VAL A 71 3.36 6.33 -1.07
N VAL A 72 4.65 6.53 -1.31
CA VAL A 72 5.73 5.74 -0.70
C VAL A 72 6.19 6.44 0.59
N LEU A 73 6.14 5.76 1.73
CA LEU A 73 6.50 6.39 3.01
C LEU A 73 7.91 6.98 3.01
N GLN A 74 8.85 6.33 2.34
CA GLN A 74 10.25 6.77 2.28
C GLN A 74 10.47 8.00 1.39
N ASP A 75 9.57 8.28 0.44
CA ASP A 75 9.62 9.52 -0.34
C ASP A 75 9.12 10.72 0.47
N VAL A 76 8.25 10.49 1.45
CA VAL A 76 7.77 11.51 2.40
C VAL A 76 8.72 11.66 3.58
N CYS A 77 9.13 10.57 4.20
CA CYS A 77 10.05 10.54 5.33
C CYS A 77 11.14 9.50 5.05
N PRO A 78 12.34 9.90 4.60
CA PRO A 78 13.42 8.97 4.26
C PRO A 78 13.88 8.06 5.41
N ASP A 79 13.63 8.47 6.65
CA ASP A 79 13.92 7.72 7.88
C ASP A 79 12.80 6.75 8.30
N ALA A 80 11.69 6.66 7.54
CA ALA A 80 10.58 5.76 7.84
C ALA A 80 11.04 4.28 7.87
N ARG A 81 10.71 3.61 8.98
CA ARG A 81 11.12 2.24 9.30
C ARG A 81 9.96 1.24 9.31
N THR A 82 8.74 1.73 9.10
CA THR A 82 7.46 1.02 9.08
C THR A 82 7.50 -0.23 8.20
N GLY A 83 7.18 -1.39 8.75
CA GLY A 83 6.91 -2.62 8.01
C GLY A 83 5.44 -2.76 7.62
N HIS A 84 5.08 -3.89 7.00
CA HIS A 84 3.70 -4.15 6.54
C HIS A 84 2.67 -4.03 7.67
N ASP A 85 2.89 -4.77 8.75
CA ASP A 85 1.95 -4.88 9.87
C ASP A 85 1.86 -3.58 10.68
N ASP A 86 2.87 -2.72 10.58
CA ASP A 86 2.93 -1.45 11.29
C ASP A 86 2.12 -0.35 10.58
N LEU A 87 1.93 -0.45 9.25
CA LEU A 87 1.29 0.58 8.43
C LEU A 87 -0.02 1.12 9.03
N PRO A 88 -0.98 0.29 9.48
CA PRO A 88 -2.27 0.81 9.99
C PRO A 88 -2.14 1.63 11.27
N SER A 89 -1.05 1.46 12.03
CA SER A 89 -0.83 2.12 13.32
C SER A 89 0.27 3.18 13.29
N ASP A 90 0.96 3.34 12.15
CA ASP A 90 2.08 4.26 12.03
C ASP A 90 1.61 5.73 12.05
N PRO A 91 2.18 6.60 12.91
CA PRO A 91 1.78 8.00 12.96
C PRO A 91 1.93 8.74 11.62
N LEU A 92 2.98 8.47 10.84
CA LEU A 92 3.12 9.08 9.51
C LEU A 92 1.94 8.68 8.61
N VAL A 93 1.56 7.40 8.59
CA VAL A 93 0.39 6.93 7.81
C VAL A 93 -0.89 7.60 8.30
N GLY A 94 -1.09 7.67 9.62
CA GLY A 94 -2.24 8.38 10.20
C GLY A 94 -2.33 9.85 9.75
N GLY A 95 -1.20 10.57 9.76
CA GLY A 95 -1.13 11.95 9.29
C GLY A 95 -1.45 12.09 7.80
N ILE A 96 -0.94 11.17 6.97
CA ILE A 96 -1.24 11.12 5.53
C ILE A 96 -2.74 10.94 5.30
N VAL A 97 -3.35 9.98 5.99
CA VAL A 97 -4.79 9.68 5.89
C VAL A 97 -5.63 10.86 6.37
N LEU A 98 -5.31 11.45 7.51
CA LEU A 98 -6.04 12.63 8.03
C LEU A 98 -5.97 13.81 7.06
N ARG A 99 -4.81 14.05 6.43
CA ARG A 99 -4.68 15.08 5.39
C ARG A 99 -5.52 14.74 4.16
N ALA A 100 -5.52 13.49 3.71
CA ALA A 100 -6.29 13.04 2.55
C ALA A 100 -7.81 13.14 2.74
N LEU A 101 -8.29 13.00 3.98
CA LEU A 101 -9.70 13.18 4.36
C LEU A 101 -10.10 14.64 4.61
N GLY A 102 -9.13 15.57 4.61
CA GLY A 102 -9.38 17.00 4.79
C GLY A 102 -10.11 17.65 3.61
N ALA A 103 -10.47 18.93 3.75
CA ALA A 103 -11.23 19.67 2.72
C ALA A 103 -10.40 20.07 1.48
N GLY A 104 -9.08 19.86 1.50
CA GLY A 104 -8.19 20.17 0.38
C GLY A 104 -8.17 19.07 -0.69
N PRO A 105 -7.48 19.29 -1.82
CA PRO A 105 -7.28 18.25 -2.82
C PRO A 105 -6.45 17.09 -2.23
N MET A 106 -6.81 15.86 -2.61
CA MET A 106 -6.02 14.68 -2.30
C MET A 106 -4.78 14.65 -3.21
N THR A 107 -3.61 14.92 -2.63
CA THR A 107 -2.32 14.94 -3.35
C THR A 107 -1.27 14.16 -2.57
N ALA A 108 -0.29 13.60 -3.26
CA ALA A 108 0.82 12.92 -2.62
C ALA A 108 1.62 13.93 -1.76
N PRO A 109 1.87 13.64 -0.48
CA PRO A 109 2.72 14.48 0.34
C PRO A 109 4.17 14.47 -0.15
N VAL A 110 4.90 15.53 0.17
CA VAL A 110 6.32 15.67 -0.20
C VAL A 110 7.21 15.59 1.04
N ALA A 111 8.53 15.48 0.82
CA ALA A 111 9.50 15.32 1.91
C ALA A 111 9.41 16.41 3.01
N SER A 112 9.10 17.65 2.64
CA SER A 112 8.96 18.76 3.59
C SER A 112 7.75 18.62 4.52
N ASP A 113 6.78 17.76 4.20
CA ASP A 113 5.58 17.56 4.99
C ASP A 113 5.81 16.61 6.18
N CYS A 114 6.90 15.83 6.17
CA CYS A 114 7.16 14.73 7.09
C CYS A 114 6.89 15.06 8.56
N ALA A 115 7.47 16.16 9.06
CA ALA A 115 7.35 16.55 10.47
C ALA A 115 5.90 16.91 10.83
N SER A 116 5.21 17.63 9.94
CA SER A 116 3.82 18.03 10.17
C SER A 116 2.85 16.85 10.15
N LEU A 117 3.08 15.87 9.27
CA LEU A 117 2.26 14.66 9.17
C LEU A 117 2.40 13.78 10.42
N ARG A 118 3.63 13.58 10.91
CA ARG A 118 3.86 12.83 12.16
C ARG A 118 3.17 13.49 13.36
N ALA A 119 3.16 14.83 13.41
CA ALA A 119 2.50 15.57 14.49
C ALA A 119 0.97 15.53 14.41
N LEU A 120 0.38 15.37 13.21
CA LEU A 120 -1.06 15.42 13.00
C LEU A 120 -1.82 14.22 13.62
N SER A 121 -1.13 13.10 13.80
CA SER A 121 -1.67 11.84 14.33
C SER A 121 -1.14 11.49 15.72
N SER A 122 -0.36 12.39 16.33
CA SER A 122 0.21 12.25 17.68
C SER A 122 -0.78 12.63 18.78
#